data_AF-A0A938I9R0-F1
#
_entry.id   AF-A0A938I9R0-F1
#
_cell.length_a   1.000
_cell.length_b   1.000
_cell.length_c   1.000
_cell.angle_alpha   90.00
_cell.angle_beta   90.00
_cell.angle_gamma   90.00
#
_symmetry.space_group_name_H-M   'P 1'
#
loop_
_entity.id
_entity.type
_entity.pdbx_description
1 polymer ?
#
loop_
_entity_poly.entity_id
_entity_poly.type
_entity_poly.pdbx_seq_one_letter_code
_entity_poly.pdbx_strand_id
1 'polypeptide(L)'
;MKHLSLALLPFLALSGASSGGGRPRAAAEPADFARLKALAGTWKGTAMAGTPDAFPVEVDYRLTGGGSAVVETLFKGTEHEMVTVYHCDGDDIVLTHYCAAGNQPRMRLSTPGAQELVFEFDGGTNLDPATDGHMHVGRLEFIDADHINTRWSFYSGGKPDHDARFELQRENPKSKLQQIGYLGGK
;
A
#
# COMPACT_ATOMS: atom_id res chain seq x y z
N MET A 1 -0.72 32.01 65.57
CA MET A 1 -1.31 32.95 64.58
C MET A 1 -0.47 32.94 63.33
N LYS A 2 -0.96 32.30 62.26
CA LYS A 2 -0.60 32.51 60.84
C LYS A 2 -1.67 31.77 60.05
N HIS A 3 -2.64 32.54 59.56
CA HIS A 3 -3.81 32.05 58.83
C HIS A 3 -3.37 31.73 57.40
N LEU A 4 -3.53 30.49 56.97
CA LEU A 4 -3.29 30.09 55.58
C LEU A 4 -4.62 30.19 54.82
N SER A 5 -4.80 31.29 54.07
CA SER A 5 -5.98 31.51 53.24
C SER A 5 -5.93 30.58 52.01
N LEU A 6 -6.90 29.67 51.93
CA LEU A 6 -7.13 28.83 50.75
C LEU A 6 -7.96 29.65 49.75
N ALA A 7 -7.33 30.14 48.68
CA ALA A 7 -8.03 30.82 47.59
C ALA A 7 -8.65 29.77 46.65
N LEU A 8 -9.97 29.69 46.65
CA LEU A 8 -10.74 28.86 45.72
C LEU A 8 -10.82 29.60 44.37
N LEU A 9 -10.04 29.18 43.38
CA LEU A 9 -10.16 29.66 42.00
C LEU A 9 -11.41 29.03 41.35
N PRO A 10 -12.31 29.82 40.74
CA PRO A 10 -13.43 29.27 40.00
C PRO A 10 -12.93 28.60 38.73
N PHE A 11 -13.24 27.31 38.57
CA PHE A 11 -13.10 26.59 37.31
C PHE A 11 -14.07 27.19 36.30
N LEU A 12 -13.55 28.02 35.39
CA LEU A 12 -14.30 28.50 34.24
C LEU A 12 -14.42 27.34 33.25
N ALA A 13 -15.60 26.72 33.17
CA ALA A 13 -15.90 25.70 32.18
C ALA A 13 -15.96 26.35 30.79
N LEU A 14 -14.87 26.28 30.04
CA LEU A 14 -14.89 26.54 28.60
C LEU A 14 -15.63 25.37 27.92
N SER A 15 -16.91 25.56 27.62
CA SER A 15 -17.61 24.78 26.60
C SER A 15 -17.01 25.12 25.23
N GLY A 16 -15.87 24.51 24.91
CA GLY A 16 -15.33 24.51 23.57
C GLY A 16 -16.24 23.69 22.67
N ALA A 17 -16.92 24.35 21.74
CA ALA A 17 -17.61 23.71 20.64
C ALA A 17 -16.64 22.72 19.97
N SER A 18 -17.02 21.44 19.94
CA SER A 18 -16.35 20.44 19.14
C SER A 18 -16.52 20.85 17.68
N SER A 19 -15.54 21.57 17.14
CA SER A 19 -15.30 21.58 15.70
C SER A 19 -14.99 20.15 15.32
N GLY A 20 -16.05 19.38 15.01
CA GLY A 20 -15.91 18.09 14.37
C GLY A 20 -15.06 18.34 13.14
N GLY A 21 -13.80 17.91 13.19
CA GLY A 21 -12.93 17.82 12.04
C GLY A 21 -13.60 16.84 11.09
N GLY A 22 -14.55 17.35 10.31
CA GLY A 22 -15.27 16.58 9.33
C GLY A 22 -14.22 16.05 8.38
N ARG A 23 -14.02 14.73 8.39
CA ARG A 23 -13.38 14.07 7.25
C ARG A 23 -14.03 14.67 6.01
N PRO A 24 -13.25 15.17 5.03
CA PRO A 24 -13.80 15.60 3.75
C PRO A 24 -14.80 14.52 3.30
N ARG A 25 -16.00 14.94 2.90
CA ARG A 25 -17.02 14.02 2.37
C ARG A 25 -16.32 13.19 1.30
N ALA A 26 -16.14 11.89 1.57
CA ALA A 26 -15.44 11.03 0.66
C ALA A 26 -16.17 11.10 -0.70
N ALA A 27 -15.46 11.53 -1.74
CA ALA A 27 -15.85 11.21 -3.09
C ALA A 27 -16.05 9.68 -3.18
N ALA A 28 -16.90 9.21 -4.10
CA ALA A 28 -17.03 7.78 -4.30
C ALA A 28 -15.64 7.20 -4.59
N GLU A 29 -15.22 6.22 -3.79
CA GLU A 29 -13.90 5.61 -3.92
C GLU A 29 -13.75 5.01 -5.33
N PRO A 30 -12.65 5.29 -6.05
CA PRO A 30 -12.40 4.68 -7.35
C PRO A 30 -12.49 3.15 -7.25
N ALA A 31 -13.18 2.50 -8.19
CA ALA A 31 -13.39 1.05 -8.16
C ALA A 31 -12.06 0.27 -8.10
N ASP A 32 -11.01 0.80 -8.71
CA ASP A 32 -9.67 0.22 -8.68
C ASP A 32 -9.02 0.30 -7.29
N PHE A 33 -9.35 1.30 -6.47
CA PHE A 33 -8.82 1.39 -5.11
C PHE A 33 -9.47 0.34 -4.20
N ALA A 34 -10.75 0.04 -4.41
CA ALA A 34 -11.41 -1.06 -3.72
C ALA A 34 -10.71 -2.41 -4.00
N ARG A 35 -10.16 -2.61 -5.21
CA ARG A 35 -9.39 -3.82 -5.56
C ARG A 35 -8.05 -3.89 -4.82
N LEU A 36 -7.34 -2.76 -4.71
CA LEU A 36 -6.14 -2.68 -3.87
C LEU A 36 -6.44 -3.00 -2.40
N LYS A 37 -7.54 -2.47 -1.86
CA LYS A 37 -7.97 -2.79 -0.49
C LYS A 37 -8.31 -4.26 -0.31
N ALA A 38 -8.85 -4.91 -1.33
CA ALA A 38 -9.17 -6.34 -1.30
C ALA A 38 -7.93 -7.25 -1.23
N LEU A 39 -6.73 -6.72 -1.50
CA LEU A 39 -5.46 -7.44 -1.33
C LEU A 39 -5.14 -7.69 0.14
N ALA A 40 -5.70 -6.93 1.09
CA ALA A 40 -5.42 -7.06 2.51
C ALA A 40 -5.35 -8.53 2.98
N GLY A 41 -4.22 -8.88 3.62
CA GLY A 41 -3.83 -10.24 3.97
C GLY A 41 -2.39 -10.55 3.56
N THR A 42 -1.95 -11.76 3.92
CA THR A 42 -0.61 -12.28 3.61
C THR A 42 -0.66 -13.13 2.34
N TRP A 43 0.34 -12.94 1.49
CA TRP A 43 0.51 -13.63 0.21
C TRP A 43 1.87 -14.28 0.15
N LYS A 44 1.94 -15.48 -0.43
CA LYS A 44 3.16 -16.26 -0.58
C LYS A 44 3.32 -16.71 -2.01
N GLY A 45 4.56 -16.89 -2.45
CA GLY A 45 4.81 -17.49 -3.75
C GLY A 45 6.27 -17.40 -4.13
N THR A 46 6.55 -17.10 -5.40
CA THR A 46 7.90 -17.05 -5.95
C THR A 46 8.18 -15.69 -6.55
N ALA A 47 9.43 -15.26 -6.44
CA ALA A 47 9.95 -14.06 -7.07
C ALA A 47 11.13 -14.39 -7.96
N MET A 48 11.25 -13.68 -9.09
CA MET A 48 12.45 -13.61 -9.91
C MET A 48 12.86 -12.14 -9.98
N ALA A 49 14.00 -11.79 -9.38
CA ALA A 49 14.48 -10.42 -9.30
C ALA A 49 16.00 -10.39 -9.28
N GLY A 50 16.63 -9.89 -10.36
CA GLY A 50 18.09 -9.76 -10.47
C GLY A 50 18.88 -11.09 -10.54
N THR A 51 18.23 -12.24 -10.33
CA THR A 51 18.80 -13.59 -10.40
C THR A 51 18.05 -14.46 -11.40
N PRO A 52 18.70 -15.46 -12.03
CA PRO A 52 18.03 -16.40 -12.93
C PRO A 52 17.12 -17.37 -12.20
N ASP A 53 17.38 -17.64 -10.92
CA ASP A 53 16.61 -18.59 -10.12
C ASP A 53 15.47 -17.88 -9.38
N ALA A 54 14.31 -18.52 -9.38
CA ALA A 54 13.17 -18.10 -8.57
C ALA A 54 13.40 -18.44 -7.09
N PHE A 55 13.00 -17.54 -6.19
CA PHE A 55 13.12 -17.72 -4.75
C PHE A 55 11.78 -17.49 -4.05
N PRO A 56 11.52 -18.12 -2.89
CA PRO A 56 10.28 -17.94 -2.17
C PRO A 56 10.16 -16.51 -1.64
N VAL A 57 8.94 -15.98 -1.65
CA VAL A 57 8.63 -14.63 -1.19
C VAL A 57 7.34 -14.60 -0.39
N GLU A 58 7.26 -13.68 0.56
CA GLU A 58 6.06 -13.34 1.31
C GLU A 58 5.81 -11.84 1.19
N VAL A 59 4.55 -11.47 0.94
CA VAL A 59 4.08 -10.08 0.82
C VAL A 59 2.91 -9.88 1.75
N ASP A 60 3.01 -8.87 2.62
CA ASP A 60 1.91 -8.45 3.49
C ASP A 60 1.23 -7.22 2.92
N TYR A 61 -0.08 -7.29 2.72
CA TYR A 61 -0.92 -6.13 2.44
C TYR A 61 -1.78 -5.81 3.66
N ARG A 62 -1.75 -4.56 4.13
CA ARG A 62 -2.62 -4.11 5.22
C ARG A 62 -3.26 -2.77 4.94
N LEU A 63 -4.46 -2.57 5.48
CA LEU A 63 -5.10 -1.26 5.48
C LEU A 63 -4.50 -0.38 6.59
N THR A 64 -4.37 0.91 6.31
CA THR A 64 -3.99 1.93 7.29
C THR A 64 -4.84 3.19 7.10
N GLY A 65 -4.70 4.19 7.98
CA GLY A 65 -5.45 5.46 7.86
C GLY A 65 -6.98 5.29 8.00
N GLY A 66 -7.43 4.19 8.61
CA GLY A 66 -8.85 3.83 8.64
C GLY A 66 -9.41 3.40 7.27
N GLY A 67 -8.56 2.81 6.41
CA GLY A 67 -8.94 2.27 5.10
C GLY A 67 -8.68 3.19 3.91
N SER A 68 -8.06 4.36 4.13
CA SER A 68 -7.73 5.33 3.08
C SER A 68 -6.41 5.03 2.36
N ALA A 69 -5.64 4.07 2.85
CA ALA A 69 -4.38 3.65 2.25
C ALA A 69 -4.14 2.16 2.44
N VAL A 70 -3.43 1.56 1.48
CA VAL A 70 -2.95 0.17 1.52
C VAL A 70 -1.44 0.20 1.63
N VAL A 71 -0.89 -0.53 2.59
CA VAL A 71 0.54 -0.72 2.76
C VAL A 71 0.88 -2.14 2.32
N GLU A 72 1.70 -2.24 1.28
CA GLU A 72 2.38 -3.46 0.86
C GLU A 72 3.75 -3.50 1.54
N THR A 73 4.13 -4.65 2.08
CA THR A 73 5.44 -4.87 2.69
C THR A 73 6.04 -6.17 2.15
N LEU A 74 7.22 -6.04 1.54
CA LEU A 74 8.03 -7.13 1.02
C LEU A 74 9.26 -7.34 1.91
N PHE A 75 9.70 -8.59 2.09
CA PHE A 75 10.88 -8.94 2.89
C PHE A 75 10.87 -8.36 4.31
N LYS A 76 9.70 -8.42 4.93
CA LYS A 76 9.42 -7.88 6.25
C LYS A 76 10.44 -8.31 7.30
N GLY A 77 10.95 -7.36 8.08
CA GLY A 77 11.91 -7.58 9.15
C GLY A 77 13.35 -7.88 8.69
N THR A 78 13.65 -7.75 7.39
CA THR A 78 15.01 -7.90 6.85
C THR A 78 15.63 -6.55 6.51
N GLU A 79 16.95 -6.51 6.28
CA GLU A 79 17.63 -5.30 5.79
C GLU A 79 17.19 -4.86 4.37
N HIS A 80 16.49 -5.75 3.66
CA HIS A 80 15.95 -5.50 2.33
C HIS A 80 14.44 -5.27 2.35
N GLU A 81 13.84 -4.96 3.52
CA GLU A 81 12.42 -4.63 3.61
C GLU A 81 12.07 -3.50 2.64
N MET A 82 11.05 -3.73 1.82
CA MET A 82 10.50 -2.73 0.91
C MET A 82 9.06 -2.46 1.25
N VAL A 83 8.66 -1.20 1.18
CA VAL A 83 7.30 -0.76 1.50
C VAL A 83 6.73 0.02 0.34
N THR A 84 5.52 -0.32 -0.10
CA THR A 84 4.75 0.50 -1.04
C THR A 84 3.47 0.97 -0.36
N VAL A 85 3.15 2.26 -0.47
CA VAL A 85 1.92 2.84 0.09
C VAL A 85 1.03 3.37 -1.02
N TYR A 86 -0.10 2.72 -1.25
CA TYR A 86 -1.12 3.10 -2.22
C TYR A 86 -2.21 3.96 -1.56
N HIS A 87 -2.65 5.02 -2.22
CA HIS A 87 -3.75 5.87 -1.76
C HIS A 87 -4.40 6.65 -2.92
N CYS A 88 -5.59 7.21 -2.67
CA CYS A 88 -6.23 8.11 -3.63
C CYS A 88 -5.62 9.53 -3.55
N ASP A 89 -5.46 10.16 -4.71
CA ASP A 89 -5.10 11.57 -4.89
C ASP A 89 -6.18 12.23 -5.76
N GLY A 90 -7.22 12.75 -5.11
CA GLY A 90 -8.47 13.12 -5.81
C GLY A 90 -9.17 11.87 -6.36
N ASP A 91 -9.45 11.89 -7.67
CA ASP A 91 -10.06 10.75 -8.38
C ASP A 91 -9.01 9.74 -8.88
N ASP A 92 -7.71 10.05 -8.77
CA ASP A 92 -6.62 9.18 -9.18
C ASP A 92 -6.16 8.26 -8.04
N ILE A 93 -5.37 7.24 -8.40
CA ILE A 93 -4.66 6.38 -7.45
C ILE A 93 -3.17 6.56 -7.66
N VAL A 94 -2.44 6.81 -6.58
CA VAL A 94 -0.99 6.91 -6.57
C VAL A 94 -0.38 5.98 -5.55
N LEU A 95 0.91 5.71 -5.73
CA LEU A 95 1.72 4.99 -4.77
C LEU A 95 3.05 5.70 -4.54
N THR A 96 3.65 5.46 -3.38
CA THR A 96 5.05 5.77 -3.11
C THR A 96 5.74 4.48 -2.70
N HIS A 97 6.87 4.19 -3.35
CA HIS A 97 7.65 2.99 -3.10
C HIS A 97 8.94 3.35 -2.37
N TYR A 98 9.23 2.63 -1.29
CA TYR A 98 10.41 2.78 -0.45
C TYR A 98 11.20 1.48 -0.55
N CYS A 99 12.39 1.52 -1.16
CA CYS A 99 13.26 0.36 -1.32
C CYS A 99 14.67 0.61 -0.80
N ALA A 100 15.50 -0.43 -0.85
CA ALA A 100 16.90 -0.39 -0.43
C ALA A 100 17.77 0.61 -1.22
N ALA A 101 17.28 1.15 -2.34
CA ALA A 101 17.95 2.23 -3.08
C ALA A 101 17.94 3.58 -2.33
N GLY A 102 17.15 3.71 -1.26
CA GLY A 102 17.11 4.93 -0.43
C GLY A 102 16.36 6.10 -1.06
N ASN A 103 15.66 5.87 -2.17
CA ASN A 103 14.81 6.85 -2.84
C ASN A 103 13.31 6.54 -2.66
N GLN A 104 12.46 7.48 -3.07
CA GLN A 104 11.01 7.39 -2.92
C GLN A 104 10.29 7.72 -4.23
N PRO A 105 10.41 6.87 -5.27
CA PRO A 105 9.64 7.05 -6.49
C PRO A 105 8.14 7.02 -6.18
N ARG A 106 7.44 7.99 -6.74
CA ARG A 106 5.99 8.10 -6.79
C ARG A 106 5.54 7.62 -8.16
N MET A 107 4.47 6.84 -8.18
CA MET A 107 3.84 6.39 -9.42
C MET A 107 2.34 6.67 -9.38
N ARG A 108 1.75 6.89 -10.55
CA ARG A 108 0.32 7.13 -10.74
C ARG A 108 -0.27 6.05 -11.62
N LEU A 109 -1.51 5.65 -11.29
CA LEU A 109 -2.27 4.72 -12.11
C LEU A 109 -2.45 5.30 -13.52
N SER A 110 -1.84 4.66 -14.51
CA SER A 110 -1.94 5.03 -15.93
C SER A 110 -2.94 4.15 -16.67
N THR A 111 -3.07 2.89 -16.27
CA THR A 111 -4.00 1.92 -16.86
C THR A 111 -4.92 1.37 -15.77
N PRO A 112 -6.15 1.90 -15.64
CA PRO A 112 -7.18 1.31 -14.80
C PRO A 112 -7.78 0.06 -15.47
N GLY A 113 -8.33 -0.88 -14.71
CA GLY A 113 -8.92 -2.07 -15.30
C GLY A 113 -9.16 -3.22 -14.33
N ALA A 114 -10.16 -4.06 -14.66
CA ALA A 114 -10.56 -5.20 -13.84
C ALA A 114 -9.56 -6.36 -13.83
N GLN A 115 -8.73 -6.48 -14.87
CA GLN A 115 -7.70 -7.53 -14.96
C GLN A 115 -6.35 -7.04 -14.46
N GLU A 116 -6.02 -5.77 -14.67
CA GLU A 116 -4.69 -5.25 -14.41
C GLU A 116 -4.75 -3.79 -13.96
N LEU A 117 -3.83 -3.42 -13.07
CA LEU A 117 -3.49 -2.03 -12.75
C LEU A 117 -2.03 -1.78 -13.12
N VAL A 118 -1.79 -0.67 -13.83
CA VAL A 118 -0.43 -0.23 -14.20
C VAL A 118 -0.19 1.15 -13.60
N PHE A 119 0.88 1.25 -12.82
CA PHE A 119 1.37 2.48 -12.22
C PHE A 119 2.67 2.88 -12.91
N GLU A 120 2.73 4.12 -13.38
CA GLU A 120 3.89 4.70 -14.06
C GLU A 120 4.48 5.82 -13.21
N PHE A 121 5.80 5.96 -13.23
CA PHE A 121 6.53 7.01 -12.52
C PHE A 121 5.95 8.40 -12.82
N ASP A 122 5.57 9.14 -11.77
CA ASP A 122 5.07 10.52 -11.85
C ASP A 122 5.89 11.51 -11.01
N GLY A 123 7.06 11.08 -10.52
CA GLY A 123 8.00 11.90 -9.75
C GLY A 123 8.49 11.17 -8.51
N GLY A 124 9.00 11.90 -7.53
CA GLY A 124 9.51 11.32 -6.29
C GLY A 124 10.53 12.21 -5.61
N THR A 125 11.00 11.78 -4.45
CA THR A 125 12.04 12.49 -3.69
C THR A 125 13.31 11.66 -3.60
N ASN A 126 14.45 12.36 -3.45
CA ASN A 126 15.78 11.78 -3.29
C ASN A 126 16.22 10.92 -4.49
N LEU A 127 15.91 11.36 -5.71
CA LEU A 127 16.45 10.78 -6.95
C LEU A 127 16.48 11.80 -8.09
N ASP A 128 17.44 11.66 -9.00
CA ASP A 128 17.40 12.20 -10.36
C ASP A 128 17.02 11.07 -11.32
N PRO A 129 15.83 11.08 -11.94
CA PRO A 129 15.37 9.98 -12.79
C PRO A 129 16.20 9.80 -14.06
N ALA A 130 17.01 10.78 -14.46
CA ALA A 130 17.90 10.66 -15.62
C ALA A 130 19.17 9.85 -15.31
N THR A 131 19.57 9.75 -14.04
CA THR A 131 20.83 9.09 -13.63
C THR A 131 20.61 7.97 -12.64
N ASP A 132 19.73 8.17 -11.67
CA ASP A 132 19.62 7.32 -10.49
C ASP A 132 18.72 6.12 -10.74
N GLY A 133 19.11 5.00 -10.13
CA GLY A 133 18.34 3.77 -10.15
C GLY A 133 17.06 3.90 -9.33
N HIS A 134 15.89 3.65 -9.91
CA HIS A 134 14.62 3.73 -9.19
C HIS A 134 13.58 2.78 -9.77
N MET A 135 12.58 2.43 -8.95
CA MET A 135 11.41 1.71 -9.44
C MET A 135 10.56 2.66 -10.29
N HIS A 136 10.26 2.27 -11.52
CA HIS A 136 9.63 3.14 -12.50
C HIS A 136 8.21 2.72 -12.86
N VAL A 137 7.96 1.41 -12.93
CA VAL A 137 6.64 0.86 -13.28
C VAL A 137 6.24 -0.22 -12.29
N GLY A 138 5.02 -0.15 -11.78
CA GLY A 138 4.39 -1.20 -10.98
C GLY A 138 3.17 -1.77 -11.70
N ARG A 139 3.13 -3.09 -11.90
CA ARG A 139 2.01 -3.82 -12.52
C ARG A 139 1.44 -4.81 -11.54
N LEU A 140 0.12 -4.79 -11.39
CA LEU A 140 -0.64 -5.78 -10.63
C LEU A 140 -1.67 -6.43 -11.55
N GLU A 141 -1.44 -7.67 -11.92
CA GLU A 141 -2.37 -8.52 -12.67
C GLU A 141 -3.14 -9.40 -11.69
N PHE A 142 -4.47 -9.40 -11.81
CA PHE A 142 -5.38 -10.14 -10.95
C PHE A 142 -5.89 -11.35 -11.70
N ILE A 143 -5.36 -12.52 -11.36
CA ILE A 143 -5.76 -13.79 -11.97
C ILE A 143 -7.11 -14.22 -11.40
N ASP A 144 -7.24 -14.19 -10.07
CA ASP A 144 -8.50 -14.33 -9.33
C ASP A 144 -8.41 -13.63 -7.95
N ALA A 145 -9.33 -13.93 -7.03
CA ALA A 145 -9.37 -13.30 -5.70
C ALA A 145 -8.20 -13.69 -4.77
N ASP A 146 -7.55 -14.81 -5.07
CA ASP A 146 -6.53 -15.47 -4.27
C ASP A 146 -5.21 -15.69 -5.04
N HIS A 147 -5.12 -15.27 -6.31
CA HIS A 147 -3.90 -15.29 -7.12
C HIS A 147 -3.67 -13.97 -7.86
N ILE A 148 -2.45 -13.42 -7.73
CA ILE A 148 -2.01 -12.23 -8.46
C ILE A 148 -0.60 -12.44 -9.01
N ASN A 149 -0.32 -11.79 -10.14
CA ASN A 149 1.05 -11.59 -10.61
C ASN A 149 1.40 -10.12 -10.45
N THR A 150 2.61 -9.82 -9.95
CA THR A 150 3.12 -8.45 -9.95
C THR A 150 4.42 -8.34 -10.70
N ARG A 151 4.60 -7.21 -11.38
CA ARG A 151 5.83 -6.89 -12.12
C ARG A 151 6.26 -5.48 -11.76
N TRP A 152 7.51 -5.35 -11.36
CA TRP A 152 8.12 -4.11 -10.94
C TRP A 152 9.34 -3.85 -11.83
N SER A 153 9.29 -2.80 -12.66
CA SER A 153 10.35 -2.47 -13.61
C SER A 153 11.26 -1.39 -13.05
N PHE A 154 12.53 -1.75 -12.88
CA PHE A 154 13.59 -0.86 -12.41
C PHE A 154 14.25 -0.15 -13.59
N TYR A 155 14.48 1.15 -13.41
CA TYR A 155 15.19 1.99 -14.38
C TYR A 155 16.49 2.46 -13.77
N SER A 156 17.51 2.64 -14.61
CA SER A 156 18.82 3.18 -14.21
C SER A 156 19.43 3.92 -15.39
N GLY A 157 20.01 5.10 -15.14
CA GLY A 157 20.52 5.96 -16.22
C GLY A 157 19.45 6.34 -17.24
N GLY A 158 18.21 6.59 -16.78
CA GLY A 158 17.09 7.03 -17.60
C GLY A 158 16.51 5.97 -18.55
N LYS A 159 16.85 4.70 -18.39
CA LYS A 159 16.40 3.60 -19.26
C LYS A 159 15.95 2.37 -18.45
N PRO A 160 15.09 1.51 -19.02
CA PRO A 160 14.77 0.22 -18.42
C PRO A 160 16.03 -0.60 -18.19
N ASP A 161 16.13 -1.25 -17.03
CA ASP A 161 17.25 -2.10 -16.67
C ASP A 161 16.80 -3.56 -16.48
N HIS A 162 15.95 -3.84 -15.49
CA HIS A 162 15.43 -5.18 -15.24
C HIS A 162 14.03 -5.15 -14.61
N ASP A 163 13.40 -6.33 -14.57
CA ASP A 163 12.14 -6.53 -13.86
C ASP A 163 12.34 -7.41 -12.62
N ALA A 164 11.60 -7.11 -11.57
CA ALA A 164 11.24 -8.07 -10.55
C ALA A 164 9.82 -8.60 -10.84
N ARG A 165 9.66 -9.92 -10.87
CA ARG A 165 8.39 -10.61 -11.15
C ARG A 165 8.00 -11.47 -9.97
N PHE A 166 6.74 -11.42 -9.58
CA PHE A 166 6.21 -12.15 -8.44
C PHE A 166 4.93 -12.87 -8.85
N GLU A 167 4.87 -14.16 -8.55
CA GLU A 167 3.66 -14.98 -8.65
C GLU A 167 3.20 -15.24 -7.22
N LEU A 168 2.02 -14.74 -6.85
CA LEU A 168 1.58 -14.70 -5.46
C LEU A 168 0.22 -15.37 -5.28
N GLN A 169 0.14 -16.20 -4.25
CA GLN A 169 -1.08 -16.84 -3.77
C GLN A 169 -1.40 -16.37 -2.35
N ARG A 170 -2.67 -16.09 -2.08
CA ARG A 170 -3.12 -15.71 -0.74
C ARG A 170 -2.95 -16.89 0.23
N GLU A 171 -2.27 -16.67 1.36
CA GLU A 171 -2.02 -17.73 2.34
C GLU A 171 -3.31 -18.33 2.92
N ASN A 172 -4.33 -17.49 3.10
CA ASN A 172 -5.67 -17.89 3.55
C ASN A 172 -6.70 -17.57 2.45
N PRO A 173 -6.91 -18.47 1.47
CA PRO A 173 -7.77 -18.21 0.31
C PRO A 173 -9.22 -17.90 0.72
N LYS A 174 -9.77 -16.82 0.17
CA LYS A 174 -11.18 -16.45 0.37
C LYS A 174 -12.13 -17.51 -0.23
N SER A 175 -11.71 -18.14 -1.33
CA SER A 175 -12.40 -19.29 -1.94
C SER A 175 -12.65 -20.44 -0.95
N LYS A 176 -11.65 -20.77 -0.11
CA LYS A 176 -11.79 -21.81 0.92
C LYS A 176 -12.72 -21.37 2.06
N LEU A 177 -12.65 -20.11 2.50
CA LEU A 177 -13.50 -19.61 3.58
C LEU A 177 -14.99 -19.59 3.19
N GLN A 178 -15.31 -19.26 1.93
CA GLN A 178 -16.68 -19.31 1.43
C GLN A 178 -17.22 -20.75 1.33
N GLN A 179 -16.38 -21.73 0.99
CA GLN A 179 -16.76 -23.14 0.94
C GLN A 179 -17.07 -23.71 2.34
N ILE A 180 -16.33 -23.30 3.37
CA ILE A 180 -16.56 -23.75 4.76
C ILE A 180 -17.86 -23.14 5.31
N GLY A 181 -18.16 -21.88 4.98
CA GLY A 181 -19.41 -21.22 5.36
C GLY A 181 -20.68 -21.89 4.80
N TYR A 182 -20.57 -22.57 3.66
CA TYR A 182 -21.70 -23.30 3.06
C TYR A 182 -21.99 -24.66 3.73
N LEU A 183 -21.01 -25.24 4.45
CA LEU A 183 -21.15 -26.54 5.11
C LEU A 183 -21.62 -26.44 6.57
N GLY A 184 -21.67 -25.23 7.15
CA GLY A 184 -22.09 -24.97 8.53
C GLY A 184 -23.57 -24.63 8.73
N GLY A 185 -24.37 -24.65 7.66
CA GLY A 185 -25.80 -24.34 7.70
C GLY A 185 -26.68 -25.54 7.39
N LYS A 186 -26.89 -26.41 8.39
CA LYS A 186 -28.04 -27.32 8.47
C LYS A 186 -28.56 -27.37 9.89
#